data_AF-A0A2G6CV91-F1
#
_entry.id   AF-A0A2G6CV91-F1
#
_cell.length_a   1.000
_cell.length_b   1.000
_cell.length_c   1.000
_cell.angle_alpha   90.00
_cell.angle_beta   90.00
_cell.angle_gamma   90.00
#
_symmetry.space_group_name_H-M   'P 1'
#
loop_
_entity.id
_entity.type
_entity.pdbx_description
1 polymer ?
#
loop_
_entity_poly.entity_id
_entity_poly.type
_entity_poly.pdbx_seq_one_letter_code
_entity_poly.pdbx_strand_id
1 'polypeptide(L)' 'MKTECTKKYDTFQPLGRKEIVAECNGGLIISDGGCRLLGDVEKRTAILQRFAKSFTDYRDKNRIEHSYHWYPKEL' A
#
# COMPACT_ATOMS: atom_id res chain seq x y z
N MET A 1 -26.38 18.81 15.78
CA MET A 1 -25.98 17.54 15.14
C MET A 1 -24.84 16.94 15.98
N LYS A 2 -25.07 15.81 16.65
CA LYS A 2 -23.99 15.07 17.34
C LYS A 2 -23.41 14.08 16.34
N THR A 3 -22.14 14.22 15.99
CA THR A 3 -21.42 13.20 15.23
C THR A 3 -20.86 12.18 16.20
N GLU A 4 -21.08 10.89 15.93
CA GLU A 4 -20.46 9.80 16.68
C GLU A 4 -18.97 9.71 16.32
N CYS A 5 -18.18 10.68 16.78
CA CYS A 5 -16.74 10.72 16.60
C CYS A 5 -16.06 9.83 17.65
N THR A 6 -16.34 8.52 17.60
CA THR A 6 -15.56 7.54 18.34
C THR A 6 -14.37 7.14 17.49
N LYS A 7 -13.14 7.34 17.98
CA LYS A 7 -11.92 6.87 17.29
C LYS A 7 -11.97 5.36 17.18
N LYS A 8 -12.20 4.85 15.97
CA LYS A 8 -12.07 3.44 15.63
C LYS A 8 -10.73 3.26 14.92
N TYR A 9 -9.93 2.33 15.41
CA TYR A 9 -8.68 1.95 14.78
C TYR A 9 -8.92 0.72 13.92
N ASP A 10 -8.54 0.79 12.65
CA ASP A 10 -8.56 -0.38 11.78
C ASP A 10 -7.36 -1.28 12.12
N THR A 11 -7.64 -2.56 12.33
CA THR A 11 -6.62 -3.58 12.63
C THR A 11 -6.17 -4.28 11.35
N PHE A 12 -4.88 -4.60 11.29
CA PHE A 12 -4.23 -5.23 10.13
C PHE A 12 -3.55 -6.53 10.53
N GLN A 13 -2.98 -7.22 9.54
CA GLN A 13 -2.19 -8.42 9.79
C GLN A 13 -1.06 -8.11 10.79
N PRO A 14 -0.93 -8.91 11.87
CA PRO A 14 0.07 -8.66 12.90
C PRO A 14 1.49 -8.91 12.36
N LEU A 15 2.47 -8.21 12.94
CA LEU A 15 3.90 -8.44 12.71
C LEU A 15 4.45 -9.28 13.86
N GLY A 16 4.43 -10.60 13.69
CA GLY A 16 4.79 -11.54 14.75
C GLY A 16 3.79 -11.44 15.91
N ARG A 17 4.26 -11.01 17.09
CA ARG A 17 3.40 -10.80 18.28
C ARG A 17 2.84 -9.38 18.40
N LYS A 18 3.22 -8.47 17.50
CA LYS A 18 2.80 -7.07 17.56
C LYS A 18 1.56 -6.87 16.69
N GLU A 19 0.51 -6.33 17.29
CA GLU A 19 -0.65 -5.84 16.54
C GLU A 19 -0.28 -4.58 15.75
N ILE A 20 -0.82 -4.47 14.55
CA ILE A 20 -0.64 -3.31 13.67
C ILE A 20 -1.99 -2.60 13.56
N VAL A 21 -1.99 -1.32 13.94
CA VAL A 21 -3.17 -0.43 13.88
C VAL A 21 -2.87 0.73 12.95
N ALA A 22 -3.85 1.13 12.12
CA ALA A 22 -3.76 2.37 11.37
C ALA A 22 -4.35 3.51 12.19
N GLU A 23 -3.49 4.43 12.63
CA GLU A 23 -3.90 5.73 13.16
C GLU A 23 -3.46 6.83 12.17
N CYS A 24 -4.37 7.21 11.27
CA CYS A 24 -4.14 8.26 10.28
C CYS A 24 -4.41 9.66 10.86
N ASN A 25 -3.86 9.97 12.05
CA ASN A 25 -4.06 11.25 12.73
C ASN A 25 -3.02 12.33 12.37
N GLY A 26 -2.05 11.99 11.51
CA GLY A 26 -0.96 12.90 11.11
C GLY A 26 0.16 13.09 12.15
N GLY A 27 0.20 12.26 13.21
CA GLY A 27 1.23 12.28 14.25
C GLY A 27 2.58 11.69 13.82
N LEU A 28 3.35 11.09 14.75
CA LEU A 28 4.66 10.50 14.46
C LEU A 28 4.54 9.38 13.41
N ILE A 29 4.94 9.68 12.17
CA ILE A 29 4.95 8.73 11.07
C ILE A 29 6.19 7.86 11.18
N ILE A 30 6.03 6.62 11.62
CA ILE A 30 7.10 5.61 11.61
C ILE A 30 7.12 4.98 10.21
N SER A 31 8.22 5.22 9.48
CA SER A 31 8.36 4.94 8.05
C SER A 31 7.99 3.51 7.63
N ASP A 32 8.35 2.51 8.43
CA ASP A 32 8.27 1.10 7.99
C ASP A 32 6.88 0.47 8.21
N GLY A 33 6.09 1.00 9.15
CA GLY A 33 4.73 0.50 9.41
C GLY A 33 3.77 0.82 8.26
N GLY A 34 3.91 2.00 7.66
CA GLY A 34 3.09 2.44 6.52
C GLY A 34 3.30 1.57 5.28
N CYS A 35 4.54 1.20 4.97
CA CYS A 35 4.84 0.36 3.79
C CYS A 35 4.17 -1.02 3.86
N ARG A 36 4.11 -1.65 5.05
CA ARG A 36 3.45 -2.95 5.24
C ARG A 36 1.93 -2.87 5.01
N LEU A 37 1.31 -1.80 5.51
CA LEU A 37 -0.11 -1.51 5.32
C LEU A 37 -0.45 -1.28 3.85
N LEU A 38 0.33 -0.42 3.18
CA LEU A 38 0.17 -0.16 1.75
C LEU A 38 0.38 -1.42 0.90
N GLY A 39 1.28 -2.31 1.31
CA GLY A 39 1.47 -3.61 0.68
C GLY A 39 0.21 -4.49 0.73
N ASP A 40 -0.48 -4.58 1.88
CA ASP A 40 -1.72 -5.34 1.98
C ASP A 40 -2.88 -4.71 1.20
N VAL A 41 -2.95 -3.38 1.18
CA VAL A 41 -3.93 -2.64 0.36
C VAL A 41 -3.69 -2.91 -1.13
N GLU A 42 -2.43 -2.86 -1.58
CA GLU A 42 -2.07 -3.16 -2.96
C GLU A 42 -2.44 -4.60 -3.34
N LYS A 43 -2.13 -5.60 -2.50
CA LYS A 43 -2.52 -7.00 -2.76
C LYS A 43 -4.03 -7.18 -2.94
N ARG A 44 -4.86 -6.43 -2.18
CA ARG A 44 -6.32 -6.54 -2.25
C ARG A 44 -6.93 -5.76 -3.42
N THR A 45 -6.34 -4.63 -3.79
CA THR A 45 -6.95 -3.68 -4.74
C THR A 45 -6.33 -3.74 -6.13
N ALA A 46 -5.10 -4.25 -6.24
CA ALA A 46 -4.25 -4.21 -7.42
C ALA A 46 -4.19 -2.80 -8.06
N ILE A 47 -4.26 -1.75 -7.23
CA ILE A 47 -4.48 -0.38 -7.72
C ILE A 47 -3.31 0.08 -8.58
N LEU A 48 -2.08 -0.21 -8.18
CA LEU A 48 -0.89 0.14 -8.97
C LEU A 48 -0.86 -0.63 -10.30
N GLN A 49 -1.23 -1.91 -10.32
CA GLN A 49 -1.27 -2.73 -11.54
C GLN A 49 -2.30 -2.20 -12.53
N ARG A 50 -3.49 -1.87 -12.03
CA ARG A 50 -4.59 -1.34 -12.84
C ARG A 50 -4.24 0.03 -13.37
N PHE A 51 -3.62 0.87 -12.55
CA PHE A 51 -3.19 2.20 -12.94
C PHE A 51 -2.05 2.17 -13.97
N ALA A 52 -1.08 1.25 -13.80
CA ALA A 52 0.00 1.00 -14.74
C ALA A 52 -0.48 0.68 -16.16
N LYS A 53 -1.60 -0.02 -16.31
CA LYS A 53 -2.18 -0.35 -17.63
C LYS A 53 -2.66 0.88 -18.40
N SER A 54 -2.87 2.01 -17.74
CA SER A 54 -3.30 3.26 -18.37
C SER A 54 -2.15 4.00 -19.05
N PHE A 55 -0.90 3.55 -18.89
CA PHE A 55 0.28 4.19 -19.47
C PHE A 55 0.87 3.37 -20.61
N THR A 56 1.23 4.07 -21.69
CA THR A 56 2.10 3.54 -22.73
C THR A 56 3.55 3.82 -22.35
N ASP A 57 4.37 2.77 -22.23
CA ASP A 57 5.79 2.92 -21.92
C ASP A 57 6.60 3.24 -23.18
N TYR A 58 6.99 4.50 -23.32
CA TYR A 58 7.83 4.99 -24.44
C TYR A 58 9.33 4.91 -24.16
N ARG A 59 9.75 4.36 -23.01
CA ARG A 59 11.17 4.20 -22.70
C ARG A 59 11.81 3.19 -23.65
N ASP A 60 13.08 3.41 -23.98
CA ASP A 60 13.86 2.45 -24.75
C ASP A 60 14.00 1.15 -23.94
N LYS A 61 13.52 0.04 -24.53
CA LYS A 61 13.51 -1.28 -23.91
C LYS A 61 14.89 -1.75 -23.45
N ASN A 62 15.95 -1.34 -24.13
CA ASN A 62 17.33 -1.73 -23.79
C ASN A 62 17.88 -0.99 -22.56
N ARG A 63 17.14 -0.01 -22.04
CA ARG A 63 17.53 0.83 -20.91
C ARG A 63 16.62 0.65 -19.68
N ILE A 64 15.76 -0.37 -19.70
CA ILE A 64 14.82 -0.66 -18.62
C ILE A 64 15.40 -1.76 -17.72
N GLU A 65 15.86 -1.38 -16.53
CA GLU A 65 16.21 -2.31 -15.45
C GLU A 65 14.97 -2.66 -14.60
N HIS A 66 14.09 -1.68 -14.36
CA HIS A 66 12.86 -1.82 -13.59
C HIS A 66 11.64 -1.50 -14.46
N SER A 67 10.95 -2.56 -14.89
CA SER A 67 9.70 -2.44 -15.65
C SER A 67 8.55 -2.00 -14.75
N TYR A 68 7.64 -1.19 -15.30
CA TYR A 68 6.43 -0.74 -14.59
C TYR A 68 5.43 -1.88 -14.35
N HIS A 69 5.61 -3.03 -15.02
CA HIS A 69 4.80 -4.23 -14.86
C HIS A 69 5.35 -5.20 -13.79
N TRP A 70 6.30 -4.78 -12.95
CA TRP A 70 6.86 -5.69 -11.95
C TRP A 70 5.83 -6.05 -10.86
N TYR A 71 5.24 -7.23 -11.00
CA TYR A 71 4.50 -7.95 -9.96
C TYR A 71 5.11 -9.34 -9.83
N PRO A 72 5.54 -9.78 -8.63
CA PRO A 72 5.84 -11.19 -8.42
C PRO A 72 4.57 -12.00 -8.72
N LYS A 73 4.68 -13.00 -9.61
CA LYS A 73 3.57 -13.86 -10.04
C LYS A 73 3.00 -14.73 -8.91
N GLU A 74 3.65 -14.76 -7.75
CA GLU A 74 3.36 -15.63 -6.64
C GLU A 74 3.34 -14.79 -5.36
N LEU A 75 2.13 -14.52 -4.86
CA LEU A 75 1.85 -13.98 -3.54
C LEU A 75 0.57 -14.63 -3.01
#